data_AF-X8DKP9-F1
#
_entry.id   AF-X8DKP9-F1
#
_cell.length_a   1.000
_cell.length_b   1.000
_cell.length_c   1.000
_cell.angle_alpha   90.00
_cell.angle_beta   90.00
_cell.angle_gamma   90.00
#
_symmetry.space_group_name_H-M   'P 1'
#
loop_
_entity.id
_entity.type
_entity.pdbx_description
1 polymer ?
#
loop_
_entity_poly.entity_id
_entity_poly.type
_entity_poly.pdbx_seq_one_letter_code
_entity_poly.pdbx_strand_id
1 'polypeptide(L)'
;MCLTGKRVAVVGTGSTGAQIVTALAGRVAHLDLFQRTAQWVLPLPNWPTDPVTRFLRAKVPGWMTAEYALIKSAFSLFAKALIAPGWQRWLVGTLCRMHLRTVRNLELRRKLTRSTSRAASGW
;
A
#
# COMPACT_ATOMS: atom_id res chain seq x y z
N MET A 1 26.99 -7.00 3.53
CA MET A 1 26.87 -6.61 4.96
C MET A 1 25.45 -6.84 5.44
N CYS A 2 25.27 -7.53 6.57
CA CYS A 2 23.94 -7.79 7.15
C CYS A 2 23.51 -6.62 8.05
N LEU A 3 22.25 -6.18 7.93
CA LEU A 3 21.67 -5.11 8.78
C LEU A 3 21.07 -5.65 10.09
N THR A 4 21.05 -6.97 10.29
CA THR A 4 20.53 -7.59 11.52
C THR A 4 21.29 -7.10 12.75
N GLY A 5 20.55 -6.77 13.81
CA GLY A 5 21.11 -6.23 15.05
C GLY A 5 21.53 -4.76 14.99
N LYS A 6 21.40 -4.08 13.84
CA LYS A 6 21.74 -2.66 13.70
C LYS A 6 20.54 -1.78 14.05
N ARG A 7 20.82 -0.51 14.36
CA ARG A 7 19.83 0.56 14.42
C ARG A 7 19.77 1.23 13.05
N VAL A 8 18.59 1.32 12.47
CA VAL A 8 18.39 1.85 11.12
C VAL A 8 17.36 2.96 11.14
N ALA A 9 17.67 4.07 10.47
CA ALA A 9 16.74 5.16 10.22
C ALA A 9 16.38 5.19 8.73
N VAL A 10 15.09 5.31 8.44
CA VAL A 10 14.57 5.50 7.07
C VAL A 10 13.93 6.89 7.00
N VAL A 11 14.36 7.70 6.04
CA VAL A 11 13.81 9.03 5.79
C VAL A 11 12.94 8.98 4.54
N GLY A 12 11.66 9.30 4.69
CA GLY A 12 10.69 9.30 3.60
C GLY A 12 9.81 8.05 3.57
N THR A 13 8.57 8.25 3.14
CA THR A 13 7.50 7.24 3.15
C THR A 13 6.82 7.05 1.79
N GLY A 14 7.51 7.38 0.70
CA GLY A 14 7.06 6.98 -0.64
C GLY A 14 7.07 5.45 -0.81
N SER A 15 6.78 4.97 -2.02
CA SER A 15 6.74 3.53 -2.33
C SER A 15 8.01 2.80 -1.87
N THR A 16 9.19 3.36 -2.19
CA THR A 16 10.49 2.80 -1.78
C THR A 16 10.65 2.75 -0.27
N GLY A 17 10.29 3.82 0.44
CA GLY A 17 10.39 3.88 1.90
C GLY A 17 9.50 2.83 2.57
N ALA A 18 8.27 2.66 2.08
CA ALA A 18 7.36 1.64 2.58
C ALA A 18 7.92 0.22 2.37
N GLN A 19 8.47 -0.07 1.19
CA GLN A 19 9.09 -1.37 0.88
C GLN A 19 10.32 -1.65 1.74
N ILE A 20 11.18 -0.65 1.95
CA ILE A 20 12.36 -0.78 2.82
C ILE A 20 11.93 -1.04 4.26
N VAL A 21 10.99 -0.24 4.78
CA VAL A 21 10.49 -0.38 6.15
C VAL A 21 9.87 -1.76 6.38
N THR A 22 9.04 -2.25 5.46
CA THR A 22 8.44 -3.60 5.59
C THR A 22 9.48 -4.70 5.48
N ALA A 23 10.51 -4.55 4.64
CA ALA A 23 11.59 -5.52 4.51
C ALA A 23 12.55 -5.56 5.72
N LEU A 24 12.66 -4.45 6.47
CA LEU A 24 13.51 -4.33 7.66
C LEU A 24 12.76 -4.60 8.97
N ALA A 25 11.44 -4.37 9.00
CA ALA A 25 10.61 -4.58 10.18
C ALA A 25 10.81 -6.00 10.74
N GLY A 26 11.12 -6.10 12.04
CA GLY A 26 11.37 -7.37 12.73
C GLY A 26 12.75 -8.01 12.46
N ARG A 27 13.63 -7.39 11.65
CA ARG A 27 14.97 -7.92 11.35
C ARG A 27 16.12 -7.11 11.93
N VAL A 28 15.91 -5.81 12.15
CA VAL A 28 16.88 -4.88 12.74
C VAL A 28 16.62 -4.71 14.25
N ALA A 29 17.62 -4.29 15.02
CA ALA A 29 17.44 -4.07 16.46
C ALA A 29 16.52 -2.87 16.76
N HIS A 30 16.58 -1.83 15.92
CA HIS A 30 15.72 -0.66 16.04
C HIS A 30 15.48 -0.03 14.66
N LEU A 31 14.25 0.41 14.40
CA LEU A 31 13.86 1.03 13.13
C LEU A 31 13.11 2.34 13.38
N ASP A 32 13.73 3.45 13.00
CA ASP A 32 13.12 4.78 13.02
C ASP A 32 12.64 5.17 11.61
N LEU A 33 11.38 5.63 11.49
CA LEU A 33 10.81 6.12 10.24
C LEU A 33 10.50 7.61 10.35
N PHE A 34 11.30 8.43 9.66
CA PHE A 34 11.09 9.86 9.59
C PHE A 34 10.16 10.19 8.43
N GLN A 35 8.95 10.61 8.78
CA GLN A 35 7.87 10.90 7.83
C GLN A 35 7.46 12.38 7.91
N ARG A 36 7.54 13.10 6.78
CA ARG A 36 6.96 14.44 6.66
C ARG A 36 5.42 14.41 6.58
N THR A 37 4.91 13.44 5.83
CA THR A 37 3.50 13.38 5.44
C THR A 37 2.97 11.95 5.50
N ALA A 38 1.90 11.71 6.26
CA ALA A 38 1.21 10.41 6.30
C ALA A 38 0.62 10.04 4.94
N GLN A 39 0.92 8.81 4.51
CA GLN A 39 0.43 8.21 3.28
C GLN A 39 -0.91 7.50 3.49
N TRP A 40 -1.68 7.39 2.42
CA TRP A 40 -2.86 6.53 2.35
C TRP A 40 -2.41 5.13 1.93
N VAL A 41 -2.39 4.19 2.88
CA VAL A 41 -1.94 2.82 2.63
C VAL A 41 -3.15 1.92 2.37
N LEU A 42 -3.25 1.44 1.14
CA LEU A 42 -4.24 0.45 0.74
C LEU A 42 -3.64 -0.96 0.89
N PRO A 43 -4.33 -1.91 1.55
CA PRO A 43 -3.83 -3.27 1.67
C PRO A 43 -3.98 -3.99 0.32
N LEU A 44 -2.86 -4.11 -0.40
CA LEU A 44 -2.79 -4.93 -1.61
C LEU A 44 -2.14 -6.27 -1.26
N PRO A 45 -2.87 -7.40 -1.40
CA PRO A 45 -2.27 -8.71 -1.22
C PRO A 45 -1.23 -8.98 -2.31
N ASN A 46 -0.05 -9.45 -1.90
CA ASN A 46 0.97 -9.96 -2.81
C ASN A 46 0.78 -11.48 -2.98
N TRP A 47 -0.03 -11.87 -3.97
CA TRP A 47 -0.32 -13.27 -4.23
C TRP A 47 0.90 -13.96 -4.86
N PRO A 48 1.35 -15.12 -4.34
CA PRO A 48 2.39 -15.90 -4.98
C PRO A 48 1.90 -16.43 -6.33
N THR A 49 2.81 -16.61 -7.28
CA THR A 49 2.49 -17.36 -8.50
C THR A 49 2.56 -18.84 -8.18
N ASP A 50 1.41 -19.42 -7.86
CA ASP A 50 1.28 -20.83 -7.58
C ASP A 50 1.30 -21.69 -8.87
N PRO A 51 1.51 -23.01 -8.76
CA PRO A 51 1.56 -23.90 -9.92
C PRO A 51 0.27 -23.88 -10.76
N VAL A 52 -0.90 -23.62 -10.16
CA VAL A 52 -2.20 -23.57 -10.84
C VAL A 52 -2.30 -22.29 -11.66
N THR A 53 -1.99 -21.12 -11.10
CA THR A 53 -1.98 -19.87 -11.88
C THR A 53 -0.97 -19.93 -13.03
N ARG A 54 0.19 -20.56 -12.81
CA ARG A 54 1.16 -20.81 -13.89
C ARG A 54 0.60 -21.72 -14.97
N PHE A 55 -0.08 -22.81 -14.60
CA PHE A 55 -0.73 -23.71 -15.56
C PHE A 55 -1.82 -23.00 -16.37
N LEU A 56 -2.71 -22.26 -15.70
CA LEU A 56 -3.78 -21.50 -16.35
C LEU A 56 -3.23 -20.49 -17.35
N ARG A 57 -2.21 -19.71 -16.96
CA ARG A 57 -1.53 -18.78 -17.86
C ARG A 57 -0.88 -19.50 -19.06
N ALA A 58 -0.32 -20.69 -18.87
CA ALA A 58 0.41 -21.40 -19.92
C ALA A 58 -0.49 -22.22 -20.88
N LYS A 59 -1.62 -22.73 -20.40
CA LYS A 59 -2.42 -23.75 -21.11
C LYS A 59 -3.84 -23.34 -21.43
N VAL A 60 -4.40 -22.32 -20.76
CA VAL A 60 -5.77 -21.88 -21.01
C VAL A 60 -5.75 -20.68 -21.96
N PRO A 61 -6.22 -20.85 -23.22
CA PRO A 61 -6.30 -19.74 -24.16
C PRO A 61 -7.24 -18.65 -23.63
N GLY A 62 -6.84 -17.39 -23.76
CA GLY A 62 -7.61 -16.24 -23.28
C GLY A 62 -7.50 -15.95 -21.77
N TRP A 63 -6.88 -16.83 -20.97
CA TRP A 63 -6.69 -16.57 -19.53
C TRP A 63 -5.85 -15.32 -19.25
N MET A 64 -4.74 -15.16 -19.97
CA MET A 64 -3.90 -13.95 -19.85
C MET A 64 -4.67 -12.68 -20.24
N THR A 65 -5.55 -12.76 -21.25
CA THR A 65 -6.36 -11.61 -21.69
C THR A 65 -7.39 -11.24 -20.62
N ALA A 66 -8.06 -12.22 -20.03
CA ALA A 66 -9.02 -12.01 -18.95
C ALA A 66 -8.33 -11.47 -17.69
N GLU A 67 -7.18 -12.04 -17.32
CA GLU A 67 -6.35 -11.58 -16.21
C GLU A 67 -5.88 -10.14 -16.41
N TYR A 68 -5.37 -9.82 -17.61
CA TYR A 68 -4.97 -8.46 -17.96
C TYR A 68 -6.15 -7.48 -17.88
N ALA A 69 -7.33 -7.86 -18.40
CA ALA A 69 -8.53 -7.02 -18.34
C ALA A 69 -8.98 -6.76 -16.89
N LEU A 70 -8.85 -7.76 -16.01
CA LEU A 70 -9.14 -7.63 -14.58
C LEU A 70 -8.16 -6.67 -13.90
N ILE A 71 -6.85 -6.87 -14.09
CA ILE A 71 -5.80 -6.01 -13.53
C ILE A 71 -5.95 -4.57 -14.04
N LYS A 72 -6.20 -4.40 -15.34
CA LYS A 72 -6.43 -3.09 -15.95
C LYS A 72 -7.65 -2.40 -15.36
N SER A 73 -8.75 -3.12 -15.17
CA SER A 73 -9.96 -2.59 -14.54
C SER A 73 -9.70 -2.13 -13.11
N ALA A 74 -9.01 -2.96 -12.31
CA ALA A 74 -8.64 -2.62 -10.95
C ALA A 74 -7.70 -1.39 -10.88
N PHE A 75 -6.70 -1.33 -11.76
CA PHE A 75 -5.79 -0.19 -11.82
C PHE A 75 -6.51 1.09 -12.28
N SER A 76 -7.46 0.97 -13.20
CA SER A 76 -8.28 2.11 -13.65
C SER A 76 -9.16 2.67 -12.52
N LEU A 77 -9.71 1.81 -11.66
CA LEU A 77 -10.45 2.19 -10.48
C LEU A 77 -9.54 2.96 -9.50
N PHE A 78 -8.35 2.43 -9.24
CA PHE A 78 -7.36 3.06 -8.37
C PHE A 78 -6.89 4.42 -8.91
N ALA A 79 -6.56 4.51 -10.20
CA ALA A 79 -6.13 5.76 -10.83
C ALA A 79 -7.22 6.85 -10.76
N LYS A 80 -8.49 6.49 -11.02
CA LYS A 80 -9.62 7.42 -10.90
C LYS A 80 -9.79 7.94 -9.47
N ALA A 81 -9.57 7.10 -8.45
CA ALA A 81 -9.64 7.51 -7.06
C ALA A 81 -8.58 8.57 -6.68
N LEU A 82 -7.42 8.57 -7.35
CA LEU A 82 -6.34 9.53 -7.11
C LEU A 82 -6.64 10.89 -7.73
N ILE A 83 -7.14 10.92 -8.97
CA ILE A 83 -7.24 12.12 -9.80
C ILE A 83 -8.56 12.87 -9.55
N ALA A 84 -9.70 12.18 -9.52
CA ALA A 84 -11.01 12.83 -9.52
C ALA A 84 -11.76 12.65 -8.19
N PRO A 85 -12.53 13.66 -7.75
CA PRO A 85 -13.55 13.46 -6.72
C PRO A 85 -14.64 12.53 -7.27
N GLY A 86 -15.04 11.53 -6.48
CA GLY A 86 -16.04 10.56 -6.90
C GLY A 86 -16.20 9.41 -5.90
N TRP A 87 -17.12 8.50 -6.20
CA TRP A 87 -17.39 7.33 -5.36
C TRP A 87 -16.15 6.42 -5.25
N GLN A 88 -15.27 6.39 -6.26
CA GLN A 88 -14.01 5.65 -6.23
C GLN A 88 -13.08 6.18 -5.13
N ARG A 89 -12.97 7.50 -4.99
CA ARG A 89 -12.15 8.15 -3.94
C ARG A 89 -12.72 7.86 -2.55
N TRP A 90 -14.04 7.89 -2.42
CA TRP A 90 -14.70 7.51 -1.17
C TRP A 90 -14.42 6.04 -0.80
N LEU A 91 -14.53 5.13 -1.77
CA LEU A 91 -14.30 3.69 -1.57
C LEU A 91 -12.86 3.42 -1.12
N VAL A 92 -11.87 3.90 -1.89
CA VAL A 92 -10.44 3.73 -1.57
C VAL A 92 -10.11 4.39 -0.23
N GLY A 93 -10.63 5.59 0.04
CA GLY A 93 -10.43 6.27 1.32
C GLY A 93 -11.02 5.49 2.50
N THR A 94 -12.15 4.83 2.31
CA THR A 94 -12.78 3.98 3.33
C THR A 94 -11.95 2.72 3.57
N LEU A 95 -11.47 2.05 2.52
CA LEU A 95 -10.58 0.89 2.64
C LEU A 95 -9.28 1.24 3.37
N CYS A 96 -8.65 2.37 3.05
CA CYS A 96 -7.46 2.85 3.76
C CYS A 96 -7.76 3.16 5.24
N ARG A 97 -8.90 3.79 5.56
CA ARG A 97 -9.32 4.03 6.95
C ARG A 97 -9.60 2.75 7.72
N MET A 98 -10.19 1.75 7.06
CA MET A 98 -10.40 0.43 7.64
C MET A 98 -9.06 -0.27 7.89
N HIS A 99 -8.15 -0.21 6.93
CA HIS A 99 -6.80 -0.77 7.10
C HIS A 99 -6.03 -0.09 8.22
N LEU A 100 -6.17 1.23 8.39
CA LEU A 100 -5.57 1.97 9.49
C LEU A 100 -6.02 1.47 10.88
N ARG A 101 -7.18 0.79 10.98
CA ARG A 101 -7.62 0.15 12.23
C ARG A 101 -6.75 -1.03 12.66
N THR A 102 -5.97 -1.60 11.75
CA THR A 102 -5.00 -2.67 12.07
C THR A 102 -3.83 -2.16 12.90
N VAL A 103 -3.57 -0.85 12.92
CA VAL A 103 -2.55 -0.24 13.78
C VAL A 103 -3.03 -0.25 15.23
N ARG A 104 -2.40 -1.10 16.06
CA ARG A 104 -2.76 -1.31 17.47
C ARG A 104 -2.50 -0.09 18.36
N ASN A 105 -1.40 0.62 18.13
CA ASN A 105 -1.04 1.79 18.94
C ASN A 105 -1.95 2.98 18.60
N LEU A 106 -2.70 3.47 19.58
CA LEU A 106 -3.67 4.56 19.42
C LEU A 106 -3.02 5.89 19.08
N GLU A 107 -1.89 6.21 19.71
CA GLU A 107 -1.17 7.47 19.44
C GLU A 107 -0.61 7.47 18.00
N LEU A 108 0.01 6.36 17.59
CA LEU A 108 0.50 6.19 16.23
C LEU A 108 -0.66 6.23 15.22
N ARG A 109 -1.76 5.56 15.51
CA ARG A 109 -2.96 5.59 14.67
C ARG A 109 -3.52 7.00 14.52
N ARG A 110 -3.53 7.81 15.58
CA ARG A 110 -3.92 9.23 15.52
C ARG A 110 -2.94 10.03 14.64
N LYS A 111 -1.63 9.86 14.80
CA LYS A 111 -0.60 10.52 13.96
C LYS A 111 -0.72 10.16 12.46
N LEU A 112 -1.15 8.93 12.16
CA LEU A 112 -1.39 8.44 10.80
C LEU A 112 -2.76 8.83 10.24
N THR A 113 -3.74 9.11 11.11
CA THR A 113 -5.06 9.61 10.72
C THR A 113 -4.91 11.08 10.34
N ARG A 114 -4.64 11.37 9.08
CA ARG A 114 -4.72 12.74 8.57
C ARG A 114 -6.14 13.28 8.79
N SER A 115 -6.27 14.44 9.45
CA SER A 115 -7.53 15.18 9.40
C SER A 115 -7.78 15.61 7.95
N THR A 116 -8.97 15.35 7.43
CA THR A 116 -9.36 15.60 6.04
C THR A 116 -9.32 17.10 5.67
N SER A 117 -9.18 18.01 6.65
CA SER A 117 -9.31 19.46 6.46
C SER A 117 -8.22 20.14 5.62
N ARG A 118 -7.04 19.52 5.41
CA ARG A 118 -5.98 20.08 4.55
C ARG A 118 -5.84 19.41 3.19
N ALA A 119 -6.60 18.35 2.90
CA ALA A 119 -6.48 17.62 1.63
C ALA A 119 -7.40 18.17 0.52
N ALA A 120 -8.35 19.05 0.87
CA ALA A 120 -9.27 19.68 -0.08
C ALA A 120 -8.84 21.09 -0.53
N SER A 121 -7.76 21.65 0.02
CA SER A 121 -7.34 23.04 -0.20
C SER A 121 -6.05 23.19 -1.02
N GLY A 122 -5.69 22.19 -1.83
CA GLY A 122 -4.36 22.18 -2.48
C GLY A 122 -4.22 21.23 -3.67
N TRP A 123 -5.31 21.06 -4.42
CA TRP A 123 -5.28 20.60 -5.81
C TRP A 123 -6.13 21.56 -6.63
#